data_AF-A0A944DKW1-F1
#
_entry.id   AF-A0A944DKW1-F1
#
_cell.length_a   1.000
_cell.length_b   1.000
_cell.length_c   1.000
_cell.angle_alpha   90.00
_cell.angle_beta   90.00
_cell.angle_gamma   90.00
#
_symmetry.space_group_name_H-M   'P 1'
#
loop_
_entity.id
_entity.type
_entity.pdbx_description
1 polymer ?
#
loop_
_entity_poly.entity_id
_entity_poly.type
_entity_poly.pdbx_seq_one_letter_code
_entity_poly.pdbx_strand_id
1 'polypeptide(L)' 'MPRKLQESKTATAADIERSIQALNKVAERLWGDGREAEAKALLDALNALNRALDRIRIGESRRVLH' A
#
# COMPACT_ATOMS: atom_id res chain seq x y z
N MET A 1 -30.56 -2.48 -18.10
CA MET A 1 -29.83 -1.92 -16.94
C MET A 1 -28.33 -2.02 -17.21
N PRO A 2 -27.57 -0.92 -17.38
CA PRO A 2 -26.12 -1.02 -17.46
C PRO A 2 -25.57 -1.09 -16.03
N ARG A 3 -24.89 -2.18 -15.68
CA ARG A 3 -24.07 -2.23 -14.46
C ARG A 3 -23.00 -1.16 -14.64
N LYS A 4 -23.00 -0.14 -13.79
CA LYS A 4 -21.84 0.72 -13.62
C LYS A 4 -20.69 -0.21 -13.24
N LEU A 5 -19.80 -0.49 -14.19
CA LEU A 5 -18.44 -0.87 -13.82
C LEU A 5 -18.00 0.26 -12.91
N GLN A 6 -17.91 -0.01 -11.60
CA GLN A 6 -17.03 0.76 -10.76
C GLN A 6 -15.68 0.61 -11.44
N GLU A 7 -15.26 1.64 -12.17
CA GLU A 7 -13.89 1.72 -12.66
C GLU A 7 -13.03 1.57 -11.43
N SER A 8 -12.51 0.35 -11.24
CA SER A 8 -11.53 0.02 -10.24
C SER A 8 -10.34 0.92 -10.57
N LYS A 9 -10.31 2.13 -10.01
CA LYS A 9 -9.22 3.07 -10.22
C LYS A 9 -7.94 2.33 -9.88
N THR A 10 -7.11 2.10 -10.88
CA THR A 10 -5.81 1.48 -10.70
C THR A 10 -5.07 2.27 -9.64
N ALA A 11 -4.74 1.64 -8.51
CA ALA A 11 -4.01 2.29 -7.44
C ALA A 11 -2.67 2.81 -7.99
N THR A 12 -2.41 4.10 -7.84
CA THR A 12 -1.16 4.72 -8.29
C THR A 12 -0.07 4.52 -7.24
N ALA A 13 1.20 4.75 -7.63
CA ALA A 13 2.31 4.76 -6.68
C ALA A 13 2.03 5.73 -5.51
N ALA A 14 1.50 6.92 -5.81
CA ALA A 14 1.17 7.93 -4.80
C ALA A 14 0.07 7.45 -3.83
N ASP A 15 -0.95 6.73 -4.31
CA ASP A 15 -1.99 6.15 -3.45
C ASP A 15 -1.39 5.14 -2.47
N ILE A 16 -0.52 4.26 -2.95
CA ILE A 16 0.13 3.22 -2.14
C ILE A 16 1.09 3.84 -1.13
N GLU A 17 1.88 4.85 -1.52
CA GLU A 17 2.76 5.58 -0.61
C GLU A 17 1.99 6.26 0.52
N ARG A 18 0.82 6.83 0.21
CA ARG A 18 -0.05 7.41 1.24
C ARG A 18 -0.58 6.36 2.20
N SER A 19 -0.99 5.19 1.69
CA SER A 19 -1.43 4.07 2.52
C SER A 19 -0.32 3.54 3.42
N ILE A 20 0.91 3.40 2.91
CA ILE A 20 2.08 2.97 3.70
C ILE A 20 2.33 3.95 4.86
N GLN A 21 2.34 5.26 4.59
CA GLN A 21 2.53 6.27 5.64
C GLN A 21 1.44 6.23 6.72
N ALA A 22 0.18 6.07 6.31
CA ALA A 22 -0.93 5.99 7.25
C ALA A 22 -0.83 4.74 8.14
N LEU A 23 -0.49 3.59 7.55
CA LEU A 23 -0.35 2.34 8.28
C LEU A 23 0.85 2.39 9.23
N ASN A 24 2.00 2.94 8.84
CA ASN A 24 3.14 3.08 9.76
C ASN A 24 2.76 3.80 11.06
N LYS A 25 2.03 4.91 10.98
CA LYS A 25 1.57 5.65 12.18
C LYS A 25 0.67 4.81 13.08
N VAL A 26 -0.16 3.96 12.51
CA VAL A 26 -1.02 3.04 13.26
C VAL A 26 -0.19 1.94 13.91
N ALA A 27 0.80 1.38 13.21
CA ALA A 27 1.71 0.38 13.75
C ALA A 27 2.48 0.95 14.96
N GLU A 28 3.03 2.16 14.84
CA GLU A 28 3.73 2.84 15.93
C GLU A 28 2.84 3.01 17.16
N ARG A 29 1.57 3.42 16.97
CA ARG A 29 0.60 3.51 18.07
C ARG A 29 0.33 2.14 18.71
N LEU A 30 0.11 1.09 17.90
CA LEU A 30 -0.20 -0.25 18.41
C LEU A 30 0.97 -0.86 19.19
N TRP A 31 2.21 -0.59 18.76
CA TRP A 31 3.41 -0.97 19.51
C TRP A 31 3.45 -0.32 20.89
N GLY A 32 3.10 0.96 20.99
CA GLY A 32 3.01 1.67 22.27
C GLY A 32 1.87 1.17 23.17
N ASP A 33 0.80 0.62 22.59
CA ASP A 33 -0.37 0.09 23.29
C ASP A 33 -0.20 -1.38 23.74
N GLY A 34 0.94 -2.03 23.41
CA GLY A 34 1.17 -3.45 23.70
C GLY A 34 0.37 -4.41 22.82
N ARG A 35 -0.24 -3.92 21.72
CA ARG A 35 -1.06 -4.71 20.78
C ARG A 35 -0.20 -5.35 19.70
N GLU A 36 0.74 -6.19 20.14
CA GLU A 36 1.77 -6.79 19.28
C GLU A 36 1.20 -7.63 18.12
N ALA A 37 0.08 -8.33 18.34
CA ALA A 37 -0.55 -9.15 17.30
C ALA A 37 -1.08 -8.28 16.13
N GLU A 38 -1.69 -7.15 16.45
CA GLU A 38 -2.20 -6.23 15.44
C GLU A 38 -1.08 -5.43 14.78
N ALA A 39 -0.06 -5.04 15.56
CA ALA A 39 1.14 -4.43 15.00
C ALA A 39 1.81 -5.37 13.97
N LYS A 40 1.89 -6.68 14.26
CA LYS A 40 2.41 -7.69 13.31
C LYS A 40 1.53 -7.82 12.06
N ALA A 41 0.21 -7.85 12.21
CA ALA A 41 -0.70 -7.89 11.07
C ALA A 41 -0.53 -6.63 10.18
N LEU A 42 -0.29 -5.47 10.81
CA LEU A 42 -0.05 -4.24 10.08
C LEU A 42 1.28 -4.24 9.33
N LEU A 43 2.33 -4.81 9.93
CA LEU A 43 3.64 -4.97 9.29
C LEU A 43 3.57 -5.89 8.07
N ASP A 44 2.77 -6.96 8.12
CA ASP A 44 2.53 -7.83 6.96
C ASP A 44 1.84 -7.05 5.82
N ALA A 45 0.79 -6.29 6.14
CA ALA A 45 0.12 -5.42 5.17
C ALA A 45 1.07 -4.37 4.56
N LEU A 46 1.92 -3.77 5.39
CA LEU A 46 2.96 -2.83 4.95
C LEU A 46 3.97 -3.51 4.01
N ASN A 47 4.37 -4.76 4.28
CA ASN A 47 5.26 -5.50 3.38
C ASN A 47 4.61 -5.73 2.01
N ALA A 48 3.34 -6.13 1.99
CA ALA A 48 2.58 -6.34 0.76
C ALA A 48 2.47 -5.05 -0.08
N LEU A 49 2.19 -3.91 0.58
CA LEU A 49 2.11 -2.61 -0.09
C LEU A 49 3.46 -2.15 -0.66
N ASN A 50 4.56 -2.35 0.07
CA ASN A 50 5.90 -2.02 -0.42
C ASN A 50 6.26 -2.84 -1.67
N ARG A 51 5.92 -4.13 -1.69
CA ARG A 51 6.10 -4.97 -2.90
C ARG A 51 5.25 -4.50 -4.07
N ALA A 52 4.01 -4.07 -3.82
CA ALA A 52 3.14 -3.53 -4.85
C ALA A 52 3.70 -2.21 -5.44
N LEU A 53 4.19 -1.32 -4.58
CA LEU A 53 4.82 -0.06 -4.98
C LEU A 53 6.08 -0.29 -5.82
N ASP A 54 6.94 -1.21 -5.40
CA ASP A 54 8.16 -1.57 -6.12
C ASP A 54 7.83 -2.06 -7.54
N ARG A 55 6.84 -2.96 -7.68
CA ARG A 55 6.39 -3.44 -8.98
C ARG A 55 5.91 -2.32 -9.91
N ILE A 56 5.19 -1.33 -9.37
CA ILE A 56 4.71 -0.17 -10.13
C ILE A 56 5.91 0.68 -10.58
N ARG A 57 6.82 1.00 -9.67
CA ARG A 57 8.03 1.80 -9.96
C ARG A 57 8.96 1.16 -10.99
N ILE A 58 9.14 -0.17 -10.94
CA ILE A 58 9.92 -0.91 -11.95
C ILE A 58 9.23 -0.84 -13.31
N GLY A 59 7.91 -1.03 -13.36
CA GLY A 59 7.12 -0.90 -14.58
C GLY A 59 7.19 0.49 -15.21
N GLU A 60 7.17 1.53 -14.38
CA GLU A 60 7.35 2.92 -14.80
C GLU A 60 8.78 3.18 -15.30
N SER A 61 9.81 2.73 -14.56
CA SER A 61 11.22 2.88 -14.97
C SER A 61 11.51 2.24 -16.32
N ARG A 62 10.89 1.08 -16.60
CA ARG A 62 11.02 0.38 -17.87
C ARG A 62 10.34 1.11 -19.03
N ARG A 63 9.32 1.93 -18.76
CA ARG A 63 8.69 2.79 -19.78
C ARG A 63 9.54 4.01 -20.15
N VAL A 64 10.35 4.51 -19.22
CA VAL A 64 11.22 5.69 -19.45
C VAL A 64 12.45 5.34 -20.29
N LEU A 65 12.90 4.08 -20.28
CA LEU A 65 14.07 3.62 -21.02
C LEU A 65 13.81 3.26 -22.50
N HIS A 66 12.59 3.44 -23.01
CA HIS A 66 12.18 3.08 -24.38
C HIS A 66 11.81 4.29 -25.24
#